data_AF-A0A182J9C1-F1
#
_entry.id   AF-A0A182J9C1-F1
#
_cell.length_a   1.000
_cell.length_b   1.000
_cell.length_c   1.000
_cell.angle_alpha   90.00
_cell.angle_beta   90.00
_cell.angle_gamma   90.00
#
_symmetry.space_group_name_H-M   'P 1'
#
loop_
_entity.id
_entity.type
_entity.pdbx_description
1 polymer ?
#
loop_
_entity_poly.entity_id
_entity_poly.type
_entity_poly.pdbx_seq_one_letter_code
_entity_poly.pdbx_strand_id
1 'polypeptide(L)'
;MAEETSSSSFTKEEELLLQDFSRNVSTKSNVLFYGNAFIVSVVPIWLFWRVHQMELLSSVAFFVAVTGLCTYLLAMAYRNTKFTLKHKIANKREDAVSREMTALLADDKKMSRKEKDERILWKKIDVAEYEATSFSIFYNNALFLAMVIFASFYLLRSFTPTFNYIFSMAAASGLLALLSTGKST
;
A
#
# COMPACT_ATOMS: atom_id res chain seq x y z
N MET A 1 -41.10 14.70 16.78
CA MET A 1 -40.74 13.34 17.23
C MET A 1 -40.06 12.69 16.05
N ALA A 2 -38.73 12.60 16.09
CA ALA A 2 -37.91 12.22 14.95
C ALA A 2 -38.04 10.71 14.68
N GLU A 3 -38.25 10.39 13.42
CA GLU A 3 -38.37 9.05 12.85
C GLU A 3 -37.05 8.29 13.03
N GLU A 4 -37.08 7.17 13.75
CA GLU A 4 -35.98 6.21 13.77
C GLU A 4 -35.88 5.57 12.39
N THR A 5 -34.86 5.94 11.60
CA THR A 5 -34.53 5.24 10.37
C THR A 5 -33.96 3.87 10.71
N SER A 6 -34.75 2.85 10.38
CA SER A 6 -34.37 1.45 10.44
C SER A 6 -33.03 1.22 9.73
N SER A 7 -32.11 0.60 10.46
CA SER A 7 -30.89 0.01 9.91
C SER A 7 -31.27 -1.11 8.94
N SER A 8 -31.47 -0.79 7.68
CA SER A 8 -31.55 -1.77 6.60
C SER A 8 -30.21 -2.51 6.55
N SER A 9 -30.20 -3.75 7.03
CA SER A 9 -29.09 -4.68 6.85
C SER A 9 -28.82 -4.80 5.35
N PHE A 10 -27.73 -4.22 4.87
CA PHE A 10 -27.32 -4.35 3.47
C PHE A 10 -27.14 -5.82 3.11
N THR A 11 -27.47 -6.18 1.87
CA THR A 11 -27.23 -7.52 1.36
C THR A 11 -25.72 -7.75 1.31
N LYS A 12 -25.22 -8.97 1.59
CA LYS A 12 -23.76 -9.24 1.57
C LYS A 12 -23.08 -8.80 0.27
N GLU A 13 -23.80 -8.82 -0.84
CA GLU A 13 -23.33 -8.30 -2.14
C GLU A 13 -23.18 -6.78 -2.14
N GLU A 14 -24.13 -6.06 -1.53
CA GLU A 14 -24.08 -4.61 -1.37
C GLU A 14 -23.00 -4.20 -0.36
N GLU A 15 -22.78 -4.98 0.70
CA GLU A 15 -21.65 -4.77 1.63
C GLU A 15 -20.31 -5.01 0.93
N LEU A 16 -20.21 -6.00 0.04
CA LEU A 16 -19.00 -6.24 -0.75
C LEU A 16 -18.74 -5.10 -1.75
N LEU A 17 -19.79 -4.60 -2.41
CA LEU A 17 -19.70 -3.41 -3.26
C LEU A 17 -19.32 -2.18 -2.44
N LEU A 18 -19.95 -1.96 -1.29
CA LEU A 18 -19.64 -0.88 -0.36
C LEU A 18 -18.21 -0.99 0.17
N GLN A 19 -17.71 -2.20 0.44
CA GLN A 19 -16.33 -2.45 0.84
C GLN A 19 -15.34 -2.20 -0.31
N ASP A 20 -15.78 -2.39 -1.55
CA ASP A 20 -15.00 -2.02 -2.75
C ASP A 20 -14.94 -0.51 -2.98
N PHE A 21 -16.03 0.20 -2.67
CA PHE A 21 -16.11 1.67 -2.71
C PHE A 21 -15.52 2.36 -1.47
N SER A 22 -15.47 1.68 -0.33
CA SER A 22 -14.85 2.21 0.88
C SER A 22 -13.34 2.22 0.68
N ARG A 23 -12.76 3.42 0.71
CA ARG A 23 -11.30 3.64 0.73
C ARG A 23 -10.65 3.16 2.04
N ASN A 24 -11.44 2.61 2.97
CA ASN A 24 -10.95 2.08 4.23
C ASN A 24 -10.28 0.73 4.01
N VAL A 25 -8.96 0.72 4.14
CA VAL A 25 -8.16 -0.49 4.16
C VAL A 25 -8.44 -1.27 5.44
N SER A 26 -8.60 -2.60 5.34
CA SER A 26 -8.73 -3.48 6.50
C SER A 26 -7.62 -3.20 7.52
N THR A 27 -7.95 -3.17 8.82
CA THR A 27 -7.02 -2.86 9.92
C THR A 27 -5.74 -3.73 9.85
N LYS A 28 -5.87 -4.98 9.40
CA LYS A 28 -4.74 -5.89 9.16
C LYS A 28 -3.80 -5.38 8.06
N SER A 29 -4.36 -4.95 6.93
CA SER A 29 -3.61 -4.35 5.82
C SER A 29 -2.97 -3.03 6.23
N ASN A 30 -3.62 -2.25 7.08
CA ASN A 30 -3.08 -0.99 7.57
C ASN A 30 -1.87 -1.19 8.49
N VAL A 31 -1.92 -2.15 9.41
CA VAL A 31 -0.77 -2.51 10.25
C VAL A 31 0.40 -3.00 9.39
N LEU A 32 0.12 -3.84 8.38
CA LEU A 32 1.14 -4.28 7.42
C LEU A 32 1.76 -3.10 6.65
N PHE A 33 0.97 -2.09 6.30
CA PHE A 33 1.47 -0.88 5.63
C PHE A 33 2.36 -0.03 6.51
N TYR A 34 1.96 0.27 7.74
CA TYR A 34 2.80 1.05 8.66
C TYR A 34 4.08 0.30 9.05
N GLY A 35 4.00 -1.02 9.27
CA GLY A 35 5.16 -1.85 9.56
C GLY A 35 6.19 -1.84 8.42
N ASN A 36 5.73 -2.05 7.17
CA ASN A 36 6.62 -2.01 6.01
C ASN A 36 7.15 -0.59 5.74
N ALA A 37 6.31 0.44 5.88
CA ALA A 37 6.71 1.83 5.68
C ALA A 37 7.83 2.22 6.65
N PHE A 38 7.72 1.79 7.90
CA PHE A 38 8.75 2.03 8.91
C PHE A 38 10.07 1.37 8.52
N ILE A 39 10.07 0.08 8.20
CA ILE A 39 11.30 -0.65 7.80
C ILE A 39 11.98 0.05 6.62
N VAL A 40 11.21 0.41 5.59
CA VAL A 40 11.73 1.04 4.37
C VAL A 40 12.25 2.44 4.63
N SER A 41 11.60 3.20 5.52
CA SER A 41 12.04 4.55 5.91
C SER A 41 13.33 4.56 6.73
N VAL A 42 13.68 3.45 7.39
CA VAL A 42 14.91 3.29 8.16
C VAL A 42 16.10 2.91 7.27
N VAL A 43 15.88 2.24 6.13
CA VAL A 43 16.95 1.82 5.20
C VAL A 43 17.84 2.99 4.75
N PRO A 44 17.31 4.16 4.35
CA PRO A 44 18.13 5.32 4.01
C PRO A 44 19.02 5.81 5.15
N ILE A 45 18.62 5.67 6.42
CA ILE A 45 19.43 6.10 7.58
C ILE A 45 20.81 5.41 7.54
N TRP A 46 20.82 4.12 7.22
CA TRP A 46 22.07 3.35 7.08
C TRP A 46 22.94 3.90 5.95
N LEU A 47 22.33 4.26 4.82
CA LEU A 47 23.02 4.82 3.66
C LEU A 47 23.68 6.16 4.02
N PHE A 48 22.98 7.06 4.69
CA PHE A 48 23.52 8.36 5.11
C PHE A 48 24.57 8.25 6.21
N TRP A 49 24.44 7.26 7.10
CA TRP A 49 25.48 6.98 8.09
C TRP A 49 26.77 6.45 7.46
N ARG A 50 26.68 5.46 6.56
CA ARG A 50 27.87 4.80 6.00
C ARG A 50 28.52 5.53 4.84
N VAL A 51 27.71 6.13 3.96
CA VAL A 51 28.22 6.76 2.73
C VAL A 51 28.52 8.23 2.94
N HIS A 52 27.60 8.96 3.58
CA HIS A 52 27.75 10.40 3.82
C HIS A 52 28.44 10.73 5.15
N GLN A 53 28.88 9.72 5.90
CA GLN A 53 29.65 9.85 7.15
C GLN A 53 29.00 10.82 8.16
N MET A 54 27.68 10.80 8.24
CA MET A 54 26.92 11.70 9.11
C MET A 54 26.92 11.18 10.55
N GLU A 55 27.19 12.06 11.52
CA GLU A 55 27.14 11.69 12.94
C GLU A 55 25.69 11.44 13.40
N LEU A 56 25.42 10.22 13.85
CA LEU A 56 24.09 9.78 14.30
C LEU A 56 23.62 10.47 15.58
N LEU A 57 24.52 10.64 16.56
CA LEU A 57 24.15 11.09 17.90
C LEU A 57 23.74 12.55 17.94
N SER A 58 24.42 13.42 17.20
CA SER A 58 24.11 14.84 17.10
C SER A 58 22.84 15.12 16.27
N SER A 59 22.54 14.24 15.31
CA SER A 59 21.43 14.42 14.37
C SER A 59 20.23 13.50 14.61
N VAL A 60 20.20 12.78 15.74
CA VAL A 60 19.17 11.75 16.02
C VAL A 60 17.75 12.33 15.99
N ALA A 61 17.57 13.57 16.44
CA ALA A 61 16.28 14.25 16.43
C ALA A 61 15.75 14.44 15.00
N PHE A 62 16.63 14.80 14.06
CA PHE A 62 16.28 14.94 12.64
C PHE A 62 15.99 13.60 11.99
N PHE A 63 16.77 12.56 12.32
CA PHE A 63 16.49 11.20 11.86
C PHE A 63 15.09 10.73 12.30
N VAL A 64 14.77 10.86 13.59
CA VAL A 64 13.45 10.45 14.10
C VAL A 64 12.32 11.26 13.47
N ALA A 65 12.47 12.58 13.38
CA ALA A 65 11.44 13.45 12.82
C ALA A 65 11.18 13.16 11.33
N VAL A 66 12.24 13.05 10.52
CA VAL A 66 12.14 12.79 9.08
C VAL A 66 11.65 11.37 8.80
N THR A 67 12.15 10.37 9.52
CA THR A 67 11.67 8.98 9.41
C THR A 67 10.19 8.88 9.80
N GLY A 68 9.75 9.57 10.84
CA GLY A 68 8.33 9.64 11.22
C GLY A 68 7.47 10.25 10.12
N LEU A 69 7.88 11.40 9.58
CA LEU A 69 7.19 12.06 8.46
C LEU A 69 7.14 11.17 7.21
N CYS A 70 8.26 10.56 6.84
CA CYS A 70 8.34 9.66 5.69
C CYS A 70 7.49 8.41 5.89
N THR A 71 7.48 7.82 7.08
CA THR A 71 6.63 6.66 7.39
C THR A 71 5.15 7.01 7.20
N TYR A 72 4.73 8.20 7.67
CA TYR A 72 3.36 8.68 7.48
C TYR A 72 3.01 8.86 5.99
N LEU A 73 3.88 9.52 5.22
CA LEU A 73 3.68 9.75 3.79
C LEU A 73 3.70 8.45 2.96
N LEU A 74 4.60 7.50 3.28
CA LEU A 74 4.64 6.18 2.65
C LEU A 74 3.39 5.37 2.99
N ALA A 75 2.95 5.37 4.24
CA ALA A 75 1.72 4.70 4.64
C ALA A 75 0.49 5.28 3.90
N MET A 76 0.44 6.60 3.72
CA MET A 76 -0.57 7.26 2.91
C MET A 76 -0.48 6.83 1.44
N ALA A 77 0.72 6.78 0.87
CA ALA A 77 0.93 6.33 -0.50
C ALA A 77 0.60 4.84 -0.70
N TYR A 78 0.90 3.97 0.25
CA TYR A 78 0.51 2.56 0.17
C TYR A 78 -1.00 2.39 0.14
N ARG A 79 -1.73 3.14 0.97
CA ARG A 79 -3.20 3.12 0.98
C ARG A 79 -3.77 3.61 -0.35
N ASN A 80 -3.25 4.70 -0.90
CA ASN A 80 -3.71 5.28 -2.15
C ASN A 80 -3.38 4.40 -3.36
N THR A 81 -2.16 3.85 -3.42
CA THR A 81 -1.76 2.91 -4.47
C THR A 81 -2.58 1.62 -4.38
N LYS A 82 -2.83 1.07 -3.18
CA LYS A 82 -3.74 -0.10 -3.02
C LYS A 82 -5.10 0.18 -3.62
N PHE A 83 -5.67 1.36 -3.38
CA PHE A 83 -6.98 1.74 -3.90
C PHE A 83 -7.01 1.79 -5.44
N THR A 84 -6.04 2.47 -6.07
CA THR A 84 -5.95 2.55 -7.53
C THR A 84 -5.66 1.18 -8.17
N LEU A 85 -4.84 0.36 -7.51
CA LEU A 85 -4.46 -0.95 -8.03
C LEU A 85 -5.53 -2.02 -7.80
N LYS A 86 -6.36 -1.92 -6.75
CA LYS A 86 -7.45 -2.87 -6.50
C LYS A 86 -8.39 -2.93 -7.70
N HIS A 87 -8.76 -1.78 -8.27
CA HIS A 87 -9.62 -1.73 -9.46
C HIS A 87 -8.96 -2.30 -10.72
N LYS A 88 -7.66 -2.05 -10.93
CA LYS A 88 -6.92 -2.56 -12.11
C LYS A 88 -6.59 -4.05 -12.01
N ILE A 89 -6.27 -4.53 -10.82
CA ILE A 89 -5.93 -5.94 -10.56
C ILE A 89 -7.22 -6.79 -10.55
N ALA A 90 -8.31 -6.30 -9.98
CA ALA A 90 -9.62 -6.97 -10.05
C ALA A 90 -10.01 -7.24 -11.51
N ASN A 91 -10.02 -6.22 -12.37
CA ASN A 91 -10.36 -6.38 -13.79
C ASN A 91 -9.42 -7.32 -14.58
N LYS A 92 -8.16 -7.47 -14.17
CA LYS A 92 -7.16 -8.29 -14.89
C LYS A 92 -7.05 -9.73 -14.37
N ARG A 93 -7.42 -9.97 -13.10
CA ARG A 93 -7.34 -11.29 -12.44
C ARG A 93 -8.69 -11.99 -12.34
N GLU A 94 -9.81 -11.28 -12.47
CA GLU A 94 -11.15 -11.86 -12.39
C GLU A 94 -11.33 -13.03 -13.36
N ASP A 95 -10.93 -12.87 -14.63
CA ASP A 95 -11.06 -13.89 -15.67
C ASP A 95 -10.20 -15.14 -15.41
N ALA A 96 -8.97 -14.94 -14.94
CA ALA A 96 -8.03 -16.04 -14.68
C ALA A 96 -8.45 -16.86 -13.44
N VAL A 97 -8.81 -16.17 -12.35
CA VAL A 97 -9.23 -16.84 -11.11
C VAL A 97 -10.61 -17.48 -11.27
N SER A 98 -11.51 -16.91 -12.07
CA SER A 98 -12.79 -17.54 -12.40
C SER A 98 -12.61 -18.88 -13.13
N ARG A 99 -11.66 -18.95 -14.07
CA ARG A 99 -11.32 -20.18 -14.80
C ARG A 99 -10.72 -21.26 -13.90
N GLU A 100 -9.75 -20.92 -13.06
CA GLU A 100 -9.11 -21.90 -12.16
C GLU A 100 -10.08 -22.43 -11.11
N MET A 101 -10.88 -21.55 -10.52
CA MET A 101 -11.87 -21.93 -9.51
C MET A 101 -13.01 -22.78 -10.09
N THR A 102 -13.47 -22.45 -11.29
CA THR A 102 -14.48 -23.26 -12.01
C THR A 102 -13.94 -24.66 -12.31
N ALA A 103 -12.65 -24.79 -12.62
CA ALA A 103 -12.00 -26.08 -12.87
C ALA A 103 -11.82 -26.90 -11.58
N LEU A 104 -11.39 -26.28 -10.48
CA LEU A 104 -11.19 -26.94 -9.17
C LEU A 104 -12.49 -27.39 -8.52
N LEU A 105 -13.59 -26.64 -8.71
CA LEU A 105 -14.89 -26.96 -8.14
C LEU A 105 -15.79 -27.78 -9.07
N ALA A 106 -15.32 -28.11 -10.28
CA ALA A 106 -16.03 -29.03 -11.18
C ALA A 106 -16.05 -30.47 -10.66
N ASP A 107 -15.03 -30.88 -9.89
CA ASP A 107 -14.84 -32.29 -9.47
C ASP A 107 -15.61 -32.65 -8.18
N ASP A 108 -16.04 -31.64 -7.41
CA ASP A 108 -16.62 -31.87 -6.08
C ASP A 108 -18.14 -32.10 -6.14
N LYS A 109 -18.59 -33.32 -6.42
CA LYS A 109 -20.01 -33.66 -6.64
C LYS A 109 -20.93 -33.45 -5.41
N LYS A 110 -20.38 -33.12 -4.24
CA LYS A 110 -21.11 -33.03 -2.96
C LYS A 110 -21.49 -31.63 -2.50
N MET A 111 -20.97 -30.57 -3.12
CA MET A 111 -21.29 -29.19 -2.73
C MET A 111 -22.45 -28.61 -3.56
N SER A 112 -23.37 -27.90 -2.89
CA SER A 112 -24.43 -27.14 -3.55
C SER A 112 -23.83 -26.05 -4.43
N ARG A 113 -24.42 -25.81 -5.61
CA ARG A 113 -23.93 -24.84 -6.61
C ARG A 113 -23.69 -23.45 -6.00
N LYS A 114 -24.55 -23.04 -5.06
CA LYS A 114 -24.45 -21.77 -4.32
C LYS A 114 -23.25 -21.71 -3.35
N GLU A 115 -22.95 -22.79 -2.63
CA GLU A 115 -21.81 -22.83 -1.71
C GLU A 115 -20.47 -22.85 -2.46
N LYS A 116 -20.43 -23.48 -3.65
CA LYS A 116 -19.27 -23.43 -4.53
C LYS A 116 -19.00 -21.99 -4.96
N ASP A 117 -20.00 -21.32 -5.53
CA ASP A 117 -19.88 -19.94 -6.01
C ASP A 117 -19.46 -18.97 -4.89
N GLU A 118 -19.96 -19.16 -3.66
CA GLU A 118 -19.56 -18.34 -2.51
C GLU A 118 -18.09 -18.57 -2.13
N ARG A 119 -17.60 -19.82 -2.11
CA ARG A 119 -16.16 -20.08 -1.84
C ARG A 119 -15.24 -19.55 -2.93
N ILE A 120 -15.67 -19.60 -4.19
CA ILE A 120 -14.96 -18.99 -5.31
C ILE A 120 -14.84 -17.48 -5.09
N LEU A 121 -15.96 -16.84 -4.73
CA LEU A 121 -16.01 -15.40 -4.50
C LEU A 121 -15.08 -15.00 -3.35
N TRP A 122 -15.14 -15.71 -2.22
CA TRP A 122 -14.25 -15.46 -1.09
C TRP A 122 -12.78 -15.65 -1.45
N LYS A 123 -12.44 -16.69 -2.22
CA LYS A 123 -11.05 -16.93 -2.59
C LYS A 123 -10.54 -15.91 -3.62
N LYS A 124 -11.40 -15.45 -4.54
CA LYS A 124 -11.12 -14.34 -5.46
C LYS A 124 -10.79 -13.07 -4.69
N ILE A 125 -11.59 -12.72 -3.69
CA ILE A 125 -11.39 -11.52 -2.87
C ILE A 125 -10.08 -11.61 -2.07
N ASP A 126 -9.83 -12.75 -1.43
CA ASP A 126 -8.62 -12.98 -0.61
C ASP A 126 -7.34 -12.90 -1.44
N VAL A 127 -7.31 -13.56 -2.60
CA VAL A 127 -6.14 -13.52 -3.52
C VAL A 127 -5.95 -12.12 -4.10
N ALA A 128 -7.02 -11.45 -4.52
CA ALA A 128 -6.94 -10.09 -5.05
C ALA A 128 -6.44 -9.12 -3.97
N GLU A 129 -6.88 -9.26 -2.72
CA GLU A 129 -6.43 -8.41 -1.63
C GLU A 129 -4.95 -8.67 -1.27
N TYR A 130 -4.50 -9.92 -1.28
CA TYR A 130 -3.11 -10.28 -1.04
C TYR A 130 -2.16 -9.79 -2.15
N GLU A 131 -2.50 -10.02 -3.42
CA GLU A 131 -1.70 -9.56 -4.56
C GLU A 131 -1.65 -8.03 -4.62
N ALA A 132 -2.80 -7.35 -4.45
CA ALA A 132 -2.85 -5.89 -4.48
C ALA A 132 -2.04 -5.26 -3.33
N THR A 133 -2.10 -5.85 -2.13
CA THR A 133 -1.32 -5.39 -0.97
C THR A 133 0.18 -5.57 -1.23
N SER A 134 0.59 -6.76 -1.70
CA SER A 134 2.00 -7.07 -1.95
C SER A 134 2.59 -6.20 -3.06
N PHE A 135 1.87 -6.04 -4.18
CA PHE A 135 2.32 -5.20 -5.28
C PHE A 135 2.42 -3.73 -4.86
N SER A 136 1.43 -3.23 -4.11
CA SER A 136 1.44 -1.83 -3.64
C SER A 136 2.61 -1.54 -2.71
N ILE A 137 2.98 -2.49 -1.86
CA ILE A 137 4.17 -2.36 -1.00
C ILE A 137 5.43 -2.35 -1.88
N PHE A 138 5.61 -3.34 -2.75
CA PHE A 138 6.81 -3.47 -3.58
C PHE A 138 7.03 -2.26 -4.50
N TYR A 139 6.00 -1.84 -5.25
CA TYR A 139 6.10 -0.74 -6.21
C TYR A 139 6.47 0.58 -5.53
N ASN A 140 5.76 0.93 -4.45
CA ASN A 140 6.05 2.15 -3.71
C ASN A 140 7.42 2.08 -3.01
N ASN A 141 7.85 0.92 -2.51
CA ASN A 141 9.19 0.75 -1.92
C ASN A 141 10.30 0.96 -2.93
N ALA A 142 10.20 0.30 -4.09
CA ALA A 142 11.18 0.39 -5.15
C ALA A 142 11.29 1.84 -5.67
N LEU A 143 10.14 2.50 -5.88
CA LEU A 143 10.09 3.88 -6.36
C LEU A 143 10.64 4.86 -5.31
N PHE A 144 10.35 4.65 -4.02
CA PHE A 144 10.91 5.44 -2.93
C PHE A 144 12.44 5.36 -2.91
N LEU A 145 12.98 4.14 -2.85
CA LEU A 145 14.42 3.94 -2.75
C LEU A 145 15.15 4.46 -3.99
N ALA A 146 14.59 4.25 -5.18
CA ALA A 146 15.15 4.80 -6.42
C ALA A 146 15.21 6.32 -6.39
N MET A 147 14.14 7.00 -5.95
CA MET A 147 14.13 8.47 -5.83
C MET A 147 15.08 8.97 -4.75
N VAL A 148 15.17 8.29 -3.59
CA VAL A 148 16.10 8.67 -2.52
C VAL A 148 17.54 8.54 -2.99
N ILE A 149 17.90 7.44 -3.65
CA ILE A 149 19.25 7.24 -4.19
C ILE A 149 19.55 8.30 -5.26
N PHE A 150 18.65 8.52 -6.21
CA PHE A 150 18.85 9.53 -7.25
C PHE A 150 18.99 10.94 -6.67
N ALA A 151 18.10 11.34 -5.75
CA ALA A 151 18.16 12.64 -5.10
C ALA A 151 19.45 12.81 -4.30
N SER A 152 19.82 11.80 -3.51
CA SER A 152 20.96 11.88 -2.60
C SER A 152 22.31 11.91 -3.33
N PHE A 153 22.49 11.07 -4.36
CA PHE A 153 23.77 10.95 -5.07
C PHE A 153 23.93 11.89 -6.26
N TYR A 154 22.85 12.29 -6.94
CA TYR A 154 22.94 13.11 -8.16
C TYR A 154 22.47 14.56 -7.97
N LEU A 155 21.35 14.80 -7.28
CA LEU A 155 20.83 16.17 -7.11
C LEU A 155 21.51 16.91 -5.96
N LEU A 156 21.63 16.27 -4.79
CA LEU A 156 22.05 16.92 -3.55
C LEU A 156 23.50 16.61 -3.15
N ARG A 157 24.32 16.08 -4.08
CA ARG A 157 25.72 15.68 -3.83
C ARG A 157 26.59 16.79 -3.23
N SER A 158 26.34 18.04 -3.61
CA SER A 158 27.13 19.21 -3.17
C SER A 158 26.62 19.85 -1.88
N PHE A 159 25.50 19.39 -1.32
CA PHE A 159 24.93 19.92 -0.09
C PHE A 159 25.51 19.22 1.14
N THR A 160 25.41 19.88 2.30
CA THR A 160 25.79 19.25 3.58
C THR A 160 24.96 17.98 3.81
N PRO A 161 25.53 16.92 4.44
CA PRO A 161 24.85 15.65 4.68
C PRO A 161 23.46 15.78 5.33
N THR A 162 23.31 16.71 6.29
CA THR A 162 22.05 16.94 7.01
C THR A 162 20.95 17.46 6.08
N PHE A 163 21.24 18.48 5.28
CA PHE A 163 20.28 18.99 4.29
C PHE A 163 20.00 17.95 3.19
N ASN A 164 21.02 17.22 2.72
CA ASN A 164 20.83 16.17 1.73
C ASN A 164 19.86 15.09 2.24
N TYR A 165 20.00 14.65 3.49
CA TYR A 165 19.09 13.67 4.10
C TYR A 165 17.65 14.19 4.17
N ILE A 166 17.44 15.37 4.75
CA ILE A 166 16.09 15.94 4.94
C ILE A 166 15.40 16.14 3.58
N PHE A 167 16.08 16.76 2.62
CA PHE A 167 15.50 17.05 1.32
C PHE A 167 15.28 15.78 0.50
N SER A 168 16.23 14.84 0.46
CA SER A 168 16.07 13.60 -0.32
C SER A 168 14.90 12.76 0.22
N MET A 169 14.81 12.62 1.54
CA MET A 169 13.74 11.86 2.20
C MET A 169 12.37 12.54 2.04
N ALA A 170 12.29 13.85 2.32
CA ALA A 170 11.04 14.60 2.21
C ALA A 170 10.58 14.73 0.76
N ALA A 171 11.48 15.03 -0.18
CA ALA A 171 11.15 15.12 -1.59
C ALA A 171 10.70 13.76 -2.14
N ALA A 172 11.44 12.67 -1.87
CA ALA A 172 11.05 11.34 -2.35
C ALA A 172 9.70 10.90 -1.77
N SER A 173 9.50 11.01 -0.46
CA SER A 173 8.23 10.62 0.17
C SER A 173 7.05 11.52 -0.24
N GLY A 174 7.29 12.82 -0.39
CA GLY A 174 6.29 13.79 -0.88
C GLY A 174 5.90 13.55 -2.33
N LEU A 175 6.87 13.38 -3.24
CA LEU A 175 6.62 13.02 -4.64
C LEU A 175 5.85 11.70 -4.73
N LEU A 176 6.21 10.71 -3.92
CA LEU A 176 5.55 9.42 -3.93
C LEU A 176 4.11 9.50 -3.45
N ALA A 177 3.84 10.30 -2.41
CA ALA A 177 2.48 10.57 -1.95
C ALA A 177 1.65 11.32 -3.00
N LEU A 178 2.26 12.28 -3.71
CA LEU A 178 1.61 13.00 -4.81
C LEU A 178 1.31 12.07 -6.00
N LEU A 179 2.29 11.30 -6.45
CA LEU A 179 2.14 10.33 -7.54
C LEU A 179 1.10 9.26 -7.21
N SER A 180 1.04 8.82 -5.96
CA SER A 180 0.03 7.87 -5.49
C SER A 180 -1.38 8.47 -5.44
N THR A 181 -1.49 9.80 -5.31
CA THR A 181 -2.77 10.53 -5.35
C THR A 181 -3.14 10.97 -6.77
N GLY A 182 -2.21 10.88 -7.73
CA GLY A 182 -2.45 11.18 -9.14
C GLY A 182 -3.52 10.26 -9.71
N LYS A 183 -4.61 10.85 -10.20
CA LYS A 183 -5.70 10.11 -10.88
C LYS A 183 -5.10 9.36 -12.06
N SER A 184 -5.18 8.03 -12.04
CA SER A 184 -5.07 7.28 -13.28
C SER A 184 -6.31 7.61 -14.09
N THR A 185 -6.13 8.45 -15.11
CA THR A 185 -6.95 8.38 -16.32
C THR A 185 -6.93 6.97 -16.90
#